data_AF-A0A1G9T1U1-F1
#
_entry.id   AF-A0A1G9T1U1-F1
#
_cell.length_a   1.000
_cell.length_b   1.000
_cell.length_c   1.000
_cell.angle_alpha   90.00
_cell.angle_beta   90.00
_cell.angle_gamma   90.00
#
_symmetry.space_group_name_H-M   'P 1'
#
loop_
_entity.id
_entity.type
_entity.pdbx_description
1 polymer ?
#
loop_
_entity_poly.entity_id
_entity_poly.type
_entity_poly.pdbx_seq_one_letter_code
_entity_poly.pdbx_strand_id
1 'polypeptide(L)'
;MLDVLTGNMLALAGLDRSGMAELLVNMIGGFRADCDRAERRGARVPRDFRIHWDGDFFSLTYAEAWADVIRDSPDVRFWVYTRSFDPAALDVLPVFSGLPNLSVHLSVDPDNLEAVKQARRRHPWVRWAYLAETFADGRADLVALPGKRYPCPENGRRIPLISEKRSACIRCGVCPSGPGDVVFSIVKC
;
A
#
# COMPACT_ATOMS: atom_id res chain seq x y z
N MET A 1 22.81 1.36 -3.03
CA MET A 1 21.35 1.27 -2.83
C MET A 1 20.68 0.49 -3.96
N LEU A 2 21.01 0.74 -5.24
CA LEU A 2 20.59 -0.11 -6.38
C LEU A 2 20.96 -1.60 -6.21
N ASP A 3 22.13 -1.90 -5.63
CA ASP A 3 22.62 -3.26 -5.43
C ASP A 3 21.74 -4.12 -4.49
N VAL A 4 21.22 -3.52 -3.41
CA VAL A 4 20.40 -4.24 -2.42
C VAL A 4 19.00 -4.55 -2.95
N LEU A 5 18.41 -3.63 -3.70
CA LEU A 5 17.07 -3.84 -4.29
C LEU A 5 17.11 -4.93 -5.36
N THR A 6 18.12 -4.90 -6.23
CA THR A 6 18.33 -5.94 -7.25
C THR A 6 18.64 -7.29 -6.61
N GLY A 7 19.48 -7.32 -5.57
CA GLY A 7 19.78 -8.55 -4.83
C GLY A 7 18.55 -9.17 -4.18
N ASN A 8 17.71 -8.38 -3.51
CA ASN A 8 16.49 -8.87 -2.88
C ASN A 8 15.45 -9.37 -3.89
N MET A 9 15.31 -8.69 -5.03
CA MET A 9 14.39 -9.10 -6.09
C MET A 9 14.83 -10.42 -6.74
N LEU A 10 16.13 -10.58 -7.03
CA LEU A 10 16.67 -11.82 -7.57
C LEU A 10 16.53 -12.99 -6.59
N ALA A 11 16.76 -12.75 -5.30
CA ALA A 11 16.57 -13.76 -4.26
C ALA A 11 15.10 -14.24 -4.20
N LEU A 12 14.13 -13.34 -4.35
CA LEU A 12 12.72 -13.70 -4.37
C LEU A 12 12.30 -14.38 -5.69
N ALA A 13 12.75 -13.86 -6.83
CA ALA A 13 12.32 -14.35 -8.15
C ALA A 13 12.74 -15.81 -8.42
N GLY A 14 13.78 -16.31 -7.75
CA GLY A 14 14.23 -17.70 -7.84
C GLY A 14 13.50 -18.68 -6.93
N LEU A 15 12.60 -18.22 -6.07
CA LEU A 15 11.90 -19.07 -5.08
C LEU A 15 10.50 -19.45 -5.56
N ASP A 16 9.98 -20.54 -4.99
CA ASP A 16 8.56 -20.85 -5.09
C ASP A 16 7.74 -20.02 -4.07
N ARG A 17 6.42 -20.20 -4.09
CA ARG A 17 5.51 -19.49 -3.17
C ARG A 17 5.90 -19.66 -1.70
N SER A 18 6.27 -20.88 -1.30
CA SER A 18 6.65 -21.20 0.07
C SER A 18 7.95 -20.53 0.48
N GLY A 19 8.97 -20.57 -0.36
CA GLY A 19 10.24 -19.90 -0.11
C GLY A 19 10.09 -18.37 -0.07
N MET A 20 9.27 -17.80 -0.96
CA MET A 20 8.93 -16.37 -0.89
C MET A 20 8.20 -16.03 0.41
N ALA A 21 7.21 -16.84 0.81
CA ALA A 21 6.45 -16.63 2.04
C ALA A 21 7.34 -16.73 3.28
N GLU A 22 8.32 -17.64 3.32
CA GLU A 22 9.27 -17.75 4.44
C GLU A 22 10.08 -16.46 4.64
N LEU A 23 10.60 -15.88 3.56
CA LEU A 23 11.33 -14.61 3.64
C LEU A 23 10.42 -13.45 4.10
N LEU A 24 9.18 -13.42 3.62
CA LEU A 24 8.19 -12.43 4.03
C LEU A 24 7.81 -12.59 5.51
N VAL A 25 7.60 -13.82 5.99
CA VAL A 25 7.32 -14.13 7.40
C VAL A 25 8.47 -13.68 8.29
N ASN A 26 9.71 -13.93 7.89
CA ASN A 26 10.89 -13.46 8.62
C ASN A 26 10.94 -11.93 8.73
N MET A 27 10.61 -11.23 7.65
CA MET A 27 10.53 -9.77 7.64
C MET A 27 9.43 -9.26 8.59
N ILE A 28 8.23 -9.85 8.56
CA ILE A 28 7.13 -9.46 9.45
C ILE A 28 7.45 -9.83 10.91
N GLY A 29 8.14 -10.94 11.16
CA GLY A 29 8.68 -11.30 12.48
C GLY A 29 9.64 -10.25 13.03
N GLY A 30 10.56 -9.76 12.19
CA GLY A 30 11.46 -8.65 12.54
C GLY A 30 10.69 -7.36 12.89
N PHE A 31 9.69 -7.01 12.08
CA PHE A 31 8.80 -5.88 12.35
C PHE A 31 8.09 -6.01 13.71
N ARG A 32 7.50 -7.18 14.01
CA ARG A 32 6.87 -7.44 15.32
C ARG A 32 7.86 -7.27 16.47
N ALA A 33 9.05 -7.83 16.34
CA ALA A 33 10.09 -7.72 17.37
C ALA A 33 10.49 -6.27 17.63
N ASP A 34 10.54 -5.42 16.59
CA ASP A 34 10.81 -3.99 16.74
C ASP A 34 9.65 -3.25 17.40
N CYS A 35 8.40 -3.59 17.08
CA CYS A 35 7.23 -3.08 17.78
C CYS A 35 7.30 -3.44 19.27
N ASP A 36 7.52 -4.70 19.62
CA ASP A 36 7.57 -5.18 21.00
C ASP A 36 8.72 -4.52 21.78
N ARG A 37 9.85 -4.25 21.12
CA ARG A 37 11.00 -3.54 21.70
C ARG A 37 10.64 -2.08 22.02
N ALA A 38 9.88 -1.42 21.16
CA ALA A 38 9.38 -0.06 21.40
C ALA A 38 8.34 -0.05 22.53
N GLU A 39 7.42 -1.02 22.56
CA GLU A 39 6.41 -1.15 23.61
C GLU A 39 7.02 -1.38 24.99
N ARG A 40 8.05 -2.23 25.09
CA ARG A 40 8.84 -2.42 26.33
C ARG A 40 9.52 -1.14 26.83
N ARG A 41 9.74 -0.15 25.96
CA ARG A 41 10.28 1.17 26.31
C ARG A 41 9.20 2.20 26.64
N GLY A 42 7.94 1.77 26.73
CA GLY A 42 6.79 2.61 27.07
C GLY A 42 6.13 3.32 25.88
N ALA A 43 6.55 3.05 24.64
CA ALA A 43 5.89 3.59 23.47
C ALA A 43 4.61 2.81 23.13
N ARG A 44 3.61 3.45 22.53
CA ARG A 44 2.46 2.76 21.93
C ARG A 44 2.57 2.82 20.42
N VAL A 45 2.94 1.71 19.79
CA VAL A 45 3.17 1.61 18.35
C VAL A 45 2.08 0.79 17.69
N PRO A 46 1.38 1.31 16.67
CA PRO A 46 0.44 0.51 15.91
C PRO A 46 1.22 -0.46 15.00
N ARG A 47 0.74 -1.71 14.90
CA ARG A 47 1.28 -2.73 14.01
C ARG A 47 0.72 -2.53 12.60
N ASP A 48 1.09 -1.41 11.97
CA ASP A 48 0.72 -1.04 10.61
C ASP A 48 1.91 -1.20 9.66
N PHE A 49 1.80 -2.08 8.66
CA PHE A 49 2.88 -2.38 7.73
C PHE A 49 2.51 -1.99 6.30
N ARG A 50 3.32 -1.13 5.66
CA ARG A 50 3.17 -0.81 4.25
C ARG A 50 3.92 -1.85 3.42
N ILE A 51 3.20 -2.56 2.56
CA ILE A 51 3.81 -3.41 1.54
C ILE A 51 4.37 -2.50 0.45
N HIS A 52 5.65 -2.73 0.11
CA HIS A 52 6.44 -1.95 -0.84
C HIS A 52 6.58 -0.46 -0.46
N TRP A 53 7.79 -0.10 -0.04
CA TRP A 53 8.19 1.30 0.00
C TRP A 53 8.42 1.83 -1.42
N ASP A 54 9.07 1.01 -2.24
CA ASP A 54 9.39 1.21 -3.64
C ASP A 54 9.20 -0.13 -4.40
N GLY A 55 8.82 -0.06 -5.68
CA GLY A 55 8.45 -1.22 -6.49
C GLY A 55 6.98 -1.66 -6.37
N ASP A 56 6.68 -2.80 -7.01
CA ASP A 56 5.34 -3.39 -7.10
C ASP A 56 5.43 -4.93 -7.18
N PHE A 57 4.29 -5.60 -7.22
CA PHE A 57 4.23 -7.04 -7.48
C PHE A 57 4.71 -7.37 -8.89
N PHE A 58 5.64 -8.32 -9.00
CA PHE A 58 6.22 -8.76 -10.28
C PHE A 58 5.69 -10.13 -10.76
N SER A 59 4.94 -10.86 -9.92
CA SER A 59 4.32 -12.13 -10.29
C SER A 59 3.10 -12.44 -9.42
N LEU A 60 2.23 -13.32 -9.92
CA LEU A 60 1.07 -13.81 -9.17
C LEU A 60 1.50 -14.62 -7.95
N THR A 61 2.51 -15.49 -8.11
CA THR A 61 3.10 -16.30 -7.03
C THR A 61 3.59 -15.44 -5.86
N TYR A 62 4.19 -14.29 -6.16
CA TYR A 62 4.65 -13.35 -5.14
C TYR A 62 3.49 -12.65 -4.42
N ALA A 63 2.43 -12.27 -5.15
CA ALA A 63 1.22 -11.73 -4.53
C ALA A 63 0.51 -12.77 -3.64
N GLU A 64 0.49 -14.02 -4.06
CA GLU A 64 -0.04 -15.14 -3.30
C GLU A 64 0.73 -15.41 -2.00
N ALA A 65 2.06 -15.37 -2.05
CA ALA A 65 2.91 -15.48 -0.86
C ALA A 65 2.60 -14.35 0.14
N TRP A 66 2.39 -13.12 -0.35
CA TRP A 66 1.92 -12.01 0.50
C TRP A 66 0.54 -12.28 1.10
N ALA A 67 -0.41 -12.80 0.33
CA ALA A 67 -1.74 -13.11 0.84
C ALA A 67 -1.71 -14.16 1.96
N ASP A 68 -0.80 -15.13 1.91
CA ASP A 68 -0.59 -16.09 3.00
C ASP A 68 -0.05 -15.40 4.25
N VAL A 69 1.02 -14.61 4.12
CA VAL A 69 1.59 -13.87 5.26
C VAL A 69 0.56 -12.92 5.90
N ILE A 70 -0.25 -12.25 5.09
CA ILE A 70 -1.30 -11.33 5.56
C ILE A 70 -2.37 -12.10 6.34
N ARG A 71 -2.84 -13.23 5.81
CA ARG A 71 -3.86 -14.07 6.44
C ARG A 71 -3.38 -14.64 7.77
N ASP A 72 -2.12 -15.03 7.85
CA ASP A 72 -1.50 -15.59 9.05
C ASP A 72 -1.02 -14.52 10.04
N SER A 73 -1.21 -13.25 9.71
CA SER A 73 -0.80 -12.09 10.54
C SER A 73 -1.98 -11.18 10.90
N PRO A 74 -3.05 -11.68 11.56
CA PRO A 74 -4.23 -10.88 11.87
C PRO A 74 -3.96 -9.73 12.87
N ASP A 75 -2.84 -9.77 13.59
CA ASP A 75 -2.37 -8.73 14.51
C ASP A 75 -1.74 -7.52 13.78
N VAL A 76 -1.39 -7.67 12.51
CA VAL A 76 -0.80 -6.63 11.67
C VAL A 76 -1.83 -6.16 10.64
N ARG A 77 -1.97 -4.84 10.51
CA ARG A 77 -2.73 -4.24 9.42
C ARG A 77 -1.79 -3.84 8.29
N PHE A 78 -2.09 -4.34 7.10
CA PHE A 78 -1.32 -4.12 5.89
C PHE A 78 -1.99 -3.07 5.00
N TRP A 79 -1.18 -2.36 4.24
CA TRP A 79 -1.68 -1.52 3.16
C TRP A 79 -0.65 -1.40 2.04
N VAL A 80 -1.13 -1.18 0.81
CA VAL A 80 -0.29 -1.18 -0.39
C VAL A 80 -0.82 -0.23 -1.45
N TYR A 81 0.10 0.34 -2.23
CA TYR A 81 -0.20 0.94 -3.53
C TYR A 81 0.26 -0.02 -4.63
N THR A 82 -0.58 -0.26 -5.64
CA THR A 82 -0.20 -1.15 -6.76
C THR A 82 -0.72 -0.64 -8.10
N ARG A 83 0.05 -0.91 -9.15
CA ARG A 83 -0.27 -0.80 -10.58
C ARG A 83 -0.51 -2.15 -11.24
N SER A 84 -0.29 -3.25 -10.52
CA SER A 84 -0.47 -4.63 -11.01
C SER A 84 -1.94 -5.05 -11.05
N PHE A 85 -2.73 -4.38 -11.90
CA PHE A 85 -4.17 -4.60 -12.07
C PHE A 85 -4.59 -4.80 -13.53
N ASP A 86 -3.63 -5.02 -14.44
CA ASP A 86 -3.88 -5.26 -15.87
C ASP A 86 -4.08 -6.76 -16.13
N PRO A 87 -5.30 -7.21 -16.53
CA PRO A 87 -5.56 -8.61 -16.80
C PRO A 87 -4.72 -9.21 -17.93
N ALA A 88 -4.18 -8.39 -18.85
CA ALA A 88 -3.36 -8.86 -19.96
C ALA A 88 -1.88 -9.05 -19.59
N ALA A 89 -1.42 -8.45 -18.49
CA ALA A 89 -0.03 -8.50 -18.05
C ALA A 89 0.11 -9.13 -16.67
N LEU A 90 -0.42 -8.48 -15.64
CA LEU A 90 -0.45 -8.97 -14.26
C LEU A 90 -1.58 -8.27 -13.48
N ASP A 91 -2.53 -9.07 -13.01
CA ASP A 91 -3.61 -8.61 -12.13
C ASP A 91 -3.57 -9.38 -10.81
N VAL A 92 -3.11 -8.71 -9.75
CA VAL A 92 -2.99 -9.29 -8.41
C VAL A 92 -4.23 -9.06 -7.54
N LEU A 93 -5.18 -8.24 -8.00
CA LEU A 93 -6.35 -7.88 -7.20
C LEU A 93 -7.19 -9.08 -6.77
N PRO A 94 -7.44 -10.12 -7.61
CA PRO A 94 -8.19 -11.29 -7.17
C PRO A 94 -7.61 -11.99 -5.94
N VAL A 95 -6.27 -12.02 -5.81
CA VAL A 95 -5.55 -12.68 -4.71
C VAL A 95 -5.79 -11.99 -3.36
N PHE A 96 -6.02 -10.68 -3.38
CA PHE A 96 -6.19 -9.86 -2.18
C PHE A 96 -7.65 -9.66 -1.74
N SER A 97 -8.60 -10.16 -2.53
CA SER A 97 -10.02 -10.08 -2.21
C SER A 97 -10.34 -10.81 -0.90
N GLY A 98 -11.05 -10.14 0.01
CA GLY A 98 -11.52 -10.75 1.26
C GLY A 98 -10.50 -10.80 2.40
N LEU A 99 -9.30 -10.22 2.25
CA LEU A 99 -8.33 -10.10 3.35
C LEU A 99 -8.71 -8.91 4.27
N PRO A 100 -9.21 -9.16 5.50
CA PRO A 100 -9.82 -8.12 6.32
C PRO A 100 -8.82 -7.13 6.93
N ASN A 101 -7.55 -7.52 7.04
CA ASN A 101 -6.44 -6.72 7.56
C ASN A 101 -5.60 -6.07 6.44
N LEU A 102 -6.11 -5.97 5.20
CA LEU A 102 -5.42 -5.35 4.07
C LEU A 102 -6.22 -4.20 3.45
N SER A 103 -5.59 -3.03 3.32
CA SER A 103 -6.08 -1.91 2.51
C SER A 103 -5.32 -1.82 1.17
N VAL A 104 -6.00 -2.10 0.06
CA VAL A 104 -5.42 -1.95 -1.29
C VAL A 104 -5.86 -0.63 -1.92
N HIS A 105 -4.88 0.12 -2.41
CA HIS A 105 -5.06 1.37 -3.12
C HIS A 105 -4.43 1.24 -4.52
N LEU A 106 -5.19 1.49 -5.58
CA LEU A 106 -4.66 1.55 -6.93
C LEU A 106 -3.82 2.83 -7.06
N SER A 107 -2.59 2.71 -7.57
CA SER A 107 -1.73 3.86 -7.87
C SER A 107 -2.18 4.47 -9.18
N VAL A 108 -2.75 5.69 -9.11
CA VAL A 108 -3.42 6.33 -10.25
C VAL A 108 -2.71 7.63 -10.62
N ASP A 109 -2.56 7.84 -11.91
CA ASP A 109 -2.16 9.09 -12.54
C ASP A 109 -3.06 9.34 -13.77
N PRO A 110 -2.94 10.51 -14.45
CA PRO A 110 -3.72 10.78 -15.66
C PRO A 110 -3.49 9.76 -16.78
N ASP A 111 -2.32 9.13 -16.85
CA ASP A 111 -1.95 8.22 -17.95
C ASP A 111 -2.64 6.86 -17.83
N ASN A 112 -2.96 6.41 -16.62
CA ASN A 112 -3.58 5.10 -16.37
C ASN A 112 -5.05 5.15 -15.90
N LEU A 113 -5.67 6.33 -15.91
CA LEU A 113 -7.00 6.57 -15.34
C LEU A 113 -8.09 5.62 -15.87
N GLU A 114 -8.13 5.38 -17.19
CA GLU A 114 -9.13 4.48 -17.77
C GLU A 114 -8.93 3.02 -17.34
N ALA A 115 -7.68 2.54 -17.28
CA ALA A 115 -7.37 1.19 -16.81
C ALA A 115 -7.79 1.00 -15.34
N VAL A 116 -7.53 2.00 -14.50
CA VAL A 116 -7.93 2.02 -13.09
C VAL A 116 -9.45 2.01 -12.93
N LYS A 117 -10.19 2.77 -13.76
CA LYS A 117 -11.67 2.74 -13.76
C LYS A 117 -12.18 1.33 -14.05
N GLN A 118 -11.62 0.64 -15.04
CA GLN A 118 -12.00 -0.74 -15.34
C GLN A 118 -11.62 -1.71 -14.21
N ALA A 119 -10.43 -1.55 -13.62
CA ALA A 119 -10.02 -2.35 -12.47
C ALA A 119 -10.97 -2.19 -11.28
N ARG A 120 -11.38 -0.96 -10.93
CA ARG A 120 -12.33 -0.72 -9.83
C ARG A 120 -13.75 -1.17 -10.14
N ARG A 121 -14.18 -1.20 -11.41
CA ARG A 121 -15.46 -1.84 -11.79
C ARG A 121 -15.44 -3.34 -11.52
N ARG A 122 -14.33 -4.02 -11.80
CA ARG A 122 -14.13 -5.45 -11.50
C ARG A 122 -13.93 -5.72 -10.02
N HIS A 123 -13.28 -4.78 -9.31
CA HIS A 123 -12.89 -4.91 -7.91
C HIS A 123 -13.34 -3.68 -7.11
N PRO A 124 -14.64 -3.51 -6.82
CA PRO A 124 -15.18 -2.30 -6.18
C PRO A 124 -14.69 -2.07 -4.74
N TRP A 125 -14.07 -3.08 -4.13
CA TRP A 125 -13.51 -3.04 -2.78
C TRP A 125 -12.17 -2.29 -2.69
N VAL A 126 -11.51 -1.96 -3.82
CA VAL A 126 -10.23 -1.22 -3.82
C VAL A 126 -10.44 0.30 -3.72
N ARG A 127 -9.43 1.00 -3.20
CA ARG A 127 -9.39 2.48 -3.12
C ARG A 127 -8.46 3.06 -4.19
N TRP A 128 -8.50 4.36 -4.37
CA TRP A 128 -7.59 5.08 -5.25
C TRP A 128 -6.56 5.88 -4.47
N ALA A 129 -5.32 5.83 -4.92
CA ALA A 129 -4.26 6.77 -4.58
C ALA A 129 -3.95 7.60 -5.83
N TYR A 130 -4.68 8.72 -5.97
CA TYR A 130 -4.68 9.53 -7.19
C TYR A 130 -3.67 10.66 -7.12
N LEU A 131 -2.68 10.67 -8.01
CA LEU A 131 -1.73 11.77 -8.19
C LEU A 131 -2.25 12.73 -9.26
N ALA A 132 -2.56 13.96 -8.85
CA ALA A 132 -2.99 15.05 -9.72
C ALA A 132 -1.95 16.18 -9.73
N GLU A 133 -2.08 17.12 -10.66
CA GLU A 133 -1.26 18.34 -10.68
C GLU A 133 -1.47 19.15 -9.39
N THR A 134 -2.72 19.46 -9.06
CA THR A 134 -3.14 20.05 -7.78
C THR A 134 -4.20 19.22 -7.06
N PHE A 135 -4.40 19.46 -5.76
CA PHE A 135 -5.54 18.90 -5.04
C PHE A 135 -6.91 19.34 -5.61
N ALA A 136 -6.98 20.49 -6.28
CA ALA A 136 -8.21 20.97 -6.91
C ALA A 136 -8.52 20.14 -8.17
N ASP A 137 -7.50 19.90 -9.00
CA ASP A 137 -7.63 19.07 -10.21
C ASP A 137 -8.03 17.64 -9.84
N GLY A 138 -7.35 17.04 -8.86
CA GLY A 138 -7.71 15.71 -8.39
C GLY A 138 -9.12 15.62 -7.78
N ARG A 139 -9.64 16.72 -7.23
CA ARG A 139 -11.05 16.76 -6.79
C ARG A 139 -12.00 16.85 -7.98
N ALA A 140 -11.65 17.61 -9.01
CA ALA A 140 -12.44 17.74 -10.23
C ALA A 140 -12.49 16.41 -10.99
N ASP A 141 -11.37 15.74 -11.19
CA ASP A 141 -11.26 14.45 -11.89
C ASP A 141 -12.11 13.34 -11.23
N LEU A 142 -12.17 13.37 -9.89
CA LEU A 142 -12.86 12.35 -9.10
C LEU A 142 -14.28 12.75 -8.70
N VAL A 143 -14.77 13.94 -9.09
CA VAL A 143 -16.05 14.48 -8.60
C VAL A 143 -17.24 13.57 -8.92
N ALA A 144 -17.24 12.97 -10.12
CA ALA A 144 -18.32 12.12 -10.63
C ALA A 144 -18.26 10.67 -10.11
N LEU A 145 -17.16 10.28 -9.46
CA LEU A 145 -17.05 8.94 -8.88
C LEU A 145 -17.82 8.88 -7.55
N PRO A 146 -18.14 7.70 -7.01
CA PRO A 146 -18.63 7.55 -5.64
C PRO A 146 -17.48 7.50 -4.61
N GLY A 147 -17.79 7.69 -3.33
CA GLY A 147 -16.85 7.49 -2.22
C GLY A 147 -16.23 8.76 -1.63
N LYS A 148 -15.63 8.62 -0.44
CA LYS A 148 -14.92 9.71 0.25
C LYS A 148 -13.52 9.88 -0.33
N ARG A 149 -13.07 11.12 -0.47
CA ARG A 149 -11.68 11.46 -0.86
C ARG A 149 -11.02 12.32 0.20
N TYR A 150 -9.77 12.01 0.48
CA TYR A 150 -8.96 12.73 1.44
C TYR A 150 -7.70 13.28 0.75
N PRO A 151 -7.46 14.60 0.75
CA PRO A 151 -6.17 15.11 0.33
C PRO A 151 -5.11 14.66 1.33
N CYS A 152 -3.98 14.13 0.85
CA CYS A 152 -2.90 13.70 1.71
C CYS A 152 -2.34 14.90 2.51
N PRO A 153 -2.45 14.90 3.86
CA PRO A 153 -2.05 16.05 4.66
C PRO A 153 -0.53 16.22 4.73
N GLU A 154 0.24 15.17 4.46
CA GLU A 154 1.71 15.24 4.41
C GLU A 154 2.18 15.86 3.10
N ASN A 155 1.69 15.34 1.97
CA ASN A 155 1.99 15.88 0.65
C ASN A 155 1.53 17.35 0.52
N GLY A 156 0.42 17.71 1.15
CA GLY A 156 -0.05 19.09 1.30
C GLY A 156 0.57 19.87 2.47
N ARG A 157 1.66 19.39 3.06
CA ARG A 157 2.49 20.05 4.10
C ARG A 157 1.77 20.47 5.39
N ARG A 158 0.58 19.94 5.66
CA ARG A 158 -0.17 20.17 6.91
C ARG A 158 0.41 19.40 8.09
N ILE A 159 1.11 18.30 7.82
CA ILE A 159 1.87 17.52 8.82
C ILE A 159 3.23 17.11 8.23
N PRO A 160 4.28 16.99 9.05
CA PRO A 160 5.59 16.49 8.59
C PRO A 160 5.55 14.98 8.36
N LEU A 161 6.37 14.49 7.42
CA LEU A 161 6.50 13.06 7.10
C LEU A 161 6.83 12.21 8.33
N ILE A 162 7.77 12.69 9.15
CA ILE A 162 8.14 12.10 10.44
C ILE A 162 8.01 13.17 11.52
N SER A 163 7.42 12.79 12.65
CA SER A 163 7.37 13.61 13.86
C SER A 163 7.82 12.80 15.06
N GLU A 164 8.07 13.46 16.19
CA GLU A 164 8.42 12.81 17.46
C GLU A 164 7.41 11.75 17.90
N LYS A 165 6.13 11.91 17.54
CA LYS A 165 5.06 11.00 17.98
C LYS A 165 4.86 9.79 17.07
N ARG A 166 4.98 9.96 15.75
CA ARG A 166 4.77 8.93 14.70
C ARG A 166 4.96 9.52 13.29
N SER A 167 5.02 8.65 12.28
CA SER A 167 5.00 9.05 10.86
C SER A 167 3.63 9.58 10.42
N ALA A 168 3.61 10.35 9.33
CA ALA A 168 2.41 10.98 8.81
C ALA A 168 1.31 10.00 8.44
N CYS A 169 1.64 8.91 7.72
CA CYS A 169 0.67 7.91 7.28
C CYS A 169 -0.06 7.26 8.45
N ILE A 170 0.67 6.97 9.52
CA ILE A 170 0.12 6.38 10.74
C ILE A 170 -0.66 7.43 11.55
N ARG A 171 -0.25 8.70 11.50
CA ARG A 171 -0.98 9.80 12.15
C ARG A 171 -2.31 10.11 11.48
N CYS A 172 -2.34 10.17 10.14
CA CYS A 172 -3.57 10.50 9.41
C CYS A 172 -4.48 9.28 9.25
N GLY A 173 -3.91 8.07 9.17
CA GLY A 173 -4.64 6.81 9.13
C GLY A 173 -5.39 6.51 7.83
N VAL A 174 -5.39 7.42 6.85
CA VAL A 174 -6.15 7.27 5.60
C VAL A 174 -5.70 6.04 4.81
N CYS A 175 -4.41 5.92 4.50
CA CYS A 175 -3.93 4.81 3.68
C CYS A 175 -3.95 3.47 4.45
N PRO A 176 -3.47 3.41 5.71
CA PRO A 176 -3.52 2.17 6.50
C PRO A 176 -4.94 1.66 6.79
N SER A 177 -5.86 2.56 7.19
CA SER A 177 -7.22 2.16 7.60
C SER A 177 -8.21 2.08 6.42
N GLY A 178 -7.84 2.65 5.27
CA GLY A 178 -8.64 2.62 4.05
C GLY A 178 -10.08 3.15 4.18
N PRO A 179 -10.36 4.32 4.79
CA PRO A 179 -11.72 4.85 4.90
C PRO A 179 -12.24 5.48 3.59
N GLY A 180 -11.41 5.55 2.54
CA GLY A 180 -11.74 6.10 1.24
C GLY A 180 -10.50 6.30 0.36
N ASP A 181 -10.68 7.01 -0.73
CA ASP A 181 -9.62 7.33 -1.69
C ASP A 181 -8.72 8.45 -1.12
N VAL A 182 -7.44 8.43 -1.50
CA VAL A 182 -6.47 9.47 -1.17
C VAL A 182 -6.03 10.20 -2.43
N VAL A 183 -5.92 11.52 -2.34
CA VAL A 183 -5.47 12.39 -3.43
C VAL A 183 -4.12 13.00 -3.06
N PHE A 184 -3.21 13.04 -4.02
CA PHE A 184 -1.89 13.64 -3.96
C PHE A 184 -1.78 14.75 -5.02
N SER A 185 -0.88 15.69 -4.77
CA SER A 185 -0.61 16.86 -5.57
C SER A 185 0.88 16.87 -5.96
N ILE A 186 1.17 17.08 -7.24
CA ILE A 186 2.54 17.29 -7.74
C ILE A 186 3.03 18.65 -7.27
N VAL A 187 2.20 19.69 -7.47
CA VAL A 187 2.50 21.03 -6.98
C VAL A 187 2.35 21.03 -5.48
N LYS A 188 3.40 21.42 -4.78
CA LYS A 188 3.39 21.54 -3.32
C LYS A 188 2.63 22.82 -2.96
N CYS A 189 1.38 22.68 -2.54
CA CYS A 189 0.60 23.78 -1.98
C CYS A 189 1.13 24.20 -0.61
#